data_AF-A0A060SBS6-F1
#
_entry.id   AF-A0A060SBS6-F1
#
_cell.length_a   1.000
_cell.length_b   1.000
_cell.length_c   1.000
_cell.angle_alpha   90.00
_cell.angle_beta   90.00
_cell.angle_gamma   90.00
#
_symmetry.space_group_name_H-M   'P 1'
#
loop_
_entity.id
_entity.type
_entity.pdbx_description
1 polymer ?
#
loop_
_entity_poly.entity_id
_entity_poly.type
_entity_poly.pdbx_seq_one_letter_code
_entity_poly.pdbx_strand_id
1 'polypeptide(L)'
;MAASEGDVEQLLRVMHARRILDGHDDPDSAFASHRHLLKAIDAIPHGDIQWDAFSLRYGGPITPDAPRWKRQEYFLYCRDSWRVVENMAGSADFQGSWHVRPYRQYDENGTRVFSDLFSGHWAWKQADVIAQDPATHGAMFTPICIAADKTTASVATGNQEFHPVYAMSGNVTNEMRRSHREAVVPIGFLPIPKAEEEYANDEEFRRFKKQLYHTALRLIFEPLRPGMTVPQVIQCPDGHYR
;
A
#
# COMPACT_ATOMS: atom_id res chain seq x y z
N MET A 1 24.15 7.33 -4.95
CA MET A 1 25.47 6.78 -5.31
C MET A 1 25.26 5.85 -6.49
N ALA A 2 25.89 6.09 -7.62
CA ALA A 2 25.89 5.16 -8.75
C ALA A 2 27.11 4.25 -8.56
N ALA A 3 26.88 2.97 -8.21
CA ALA A 3 27.93 1.97 -8.21
C ALA A 3 28.10 1.44 -9.64
N SER A 4 29.34 1.25 -10.10
CA SER A 4 29.61 0.62 -11.39
C SER A 4 29.43 -0.89 -11.32
N GLU A 5 29.30 -1.58 -12.47
CA GLU A 5 29.21 -3.05 -12.51
C GLU A 5 30.41 -3.72 -11.81
N GLY A 6 31.61 -3.12 -11.94
CA GLY A 6 32.83 -3.59 -11.28
C GLY A 6 32.78 -3.45 -9.76
N ASP A 7 32.16 -2.39 -9.24
CA ASP A 7 31.99 -2.19 -7.80
C ASP A 7 31.05 -3.25 -7.20
N VAL A 8 29.95 -3.57 -7.91
CA VAL A 8 29.00 -4.60 -7.50
C VAL A 8 29.66 -5.98 -7.53
N GLU A 9 30.43 -6.28 -8.57
CA GLU A 9 31.16 -7.53 -8.69
C GLU A 9 32.19 -7.71 -7.55
N GLN A 10 32.90 -6.64 -7.20
CA GLN A 10 33.83 -6.65 -6.07
C GLN A 10 33.11 -6.89 -4.74
N LEU A 11 31.96 -6.24 -4.51
CA LEU A 11 31.16 -6.43 -3.30
C LEU A 11 30.65 -7.87 -3.17
N LEU A 12 30.12 -8.45 -4.25
CA LEU A 12 29.65 -9.84 -4.25
C LEU A 12 30.78 -10.83 -3.90
N ARG A 13 32.00 -10.59 -4.40
CA ARG A 13 33.19 -11.37 -4.04
C ARG A 13 33.55 -11.24 -2.56
N VAL A 14 33.49 -10.03 -2.01
CA VAL A 14 33.74 -9.79 -0.59
C VAL A 14 32.69 -10.49 0.27
N MET A 15 31.42 -10.43 -0.11
CA MET A 15 30.33 -11.13 0.60
C MET A 15 30.51 -12.65 0.57
N HIS A 16 30.90 -13.20 -0.57
CA HIS A 16 31.22 -14.62 -0.73
C HIS A 16 32.41 -15.04 0.16
N ALA A 17 33.52 -14.30 0.11
CA ALA A 17 34.69 -14.56 0.95
C ALA A 17 34.36 -14.51 2.44
N ARG A 18 33.49 -13.57 2.85
CA ARG A 18 33.05 -13.46 4.25
C ARG A 18 32.21 -14.65 4.70
N ARG A 19 31.29 -15.15 3.88
CA ARG A 19 30.50 -16.36 4.20
C ARG A 19 31.37 -17.59 4.44
N ILE A 20 32.42 -17.75 3.65
CA ILE A 20 33.40 -18.83 3.82
C ILE A 20 34.12 -18.69 5.16
N LEU A 21 34.56 -17.47 5.51
CA LEU A 21 35.20 -17.20 6.80
C LEU A 21 34.28 -17.44 7.99
N ASP A 22 32.98 -17.18 7.82
CA ASP A 22 31.94 -17.39 8.85
C ASP A 22 31.51 -18.87 8.97
N GLY A 23 32.10 -19.79 8.20
CA GLY A 23 31.91 -21.23 8.34
C GLY A 23 30.59 -21.77 7.79
N HIS A 24 29.96 -21.06 6.84
CA HIS A 24 28.78 -21.57 6.15
C HIS A 24 29.15 -22.65 5.11
N ASP A 25 28.58 -23.85 5.24
CA ASP A 25 28.83 -25.02 4.37
C ASP A 25 28.30 -24.85 2.93
N ASP A 26 27.46 -23.83 2.69
CA ASP A 26 26.96 -23.47 1.36
C ASP A 26 27.71 -22.22 0.84
N PRO A 27 28.65 -22.37 -0.11
CA PRO A 27 29.43 -21.28 -0.65
C PRO A 27 28.62 -20.38 -1.59
N ASP A 28 27.37 -20.72 -1.94
CA ASP A 28 26.61 -19.87 -2.86
C ASP A 28 26.32 -18.50 -2.22
N SER A 29 26.98 -17.48 -2.76
CA SER A 29 26.52 -16.09 -2.61
C SER A 29 25.10 -16.03 -3.14
N ALA A 30 24.23 -15.22 -2.51
CA ALA A 30 22.86 -15.00 -3.00
C ALA A 30 22.83 -14.63 -4.50
N PHE A 31 23.91 -14.04 -5.01
CA PHE A 31 24.11 -13.78 -6.43
C PHE A 31 25.54 -14.14 -6.86
N ALA A 32 25.65 -14.86 -7.97
CA ALA A 32 26.92 -15.37 -8.51
C ALA A 32 27.73 -14.33 -9.32
N SER A 33 27.09 -13.25 -9.75
CA SER A 33 27.70 -12.14 -10.48
C SER A 33 26.76 -10.95 -10.47
N HIS A 34 27.27 -9.77 -10.84
CA HIS A 34 26.43 -8.60 -11.12
C HIS A 34 25.28 -8.95 -12.11
N ARG A 35 25.56 -9.75 -13.15
CA ARG A 35 24.53 -10.16 -14.12
C ARG A 35 23.48 -11.08 -13.54
N HIS A 36 23.86 -11.98 -12.62
CA HIS A 36 22.91 -12.83 -11.90
C HIS A 36 22.03 -11.96 -10.97
N LEU A 37 22.63 -10.99 -10.27
CA LEU A 37 21.89 -10.03 -9.45
C LEU A 37 20.87 -9.23 -10.28
N LEU A 38 21.29 -8.60 -11.39
CA LEU A 38 20.38 -7.84 -12.24
C LEU A 38 19.30 -8.72 -12.83
N LYS A 39 19.64 -9.91 -13.34
CA LYS A 39 18.64 -10.85 -13.86
C LYS A 39 17.64 -11.28 -12.78
N ALA A 40 18.08 -11.43 -11.53
CA ALA A 40 17.21 -11.74 -10.42
C ALA A 40 16.29 -10.57 -10.08
N ILE A 41 16.80 -9.32 -10.11
CA ILE A 41 16.00 -8.09 -9.96
C ILE A 41 14.96 -7.97 -11.08
N ASP A 42 15.38 -8.13 -12.33
CA ASP A 42 14.50 -8.08 -13.52
C ASP A 42 13.46 -9.21 -13.53
N ALA A 43 13.77 -10.34 -12.89
CA ALA A 43 12.86 -11.47 -12.75
C ALA A 43 11.88 -11.32 -11.58
N ILE A 44 12.00 -10.28 -10.73
CA ILE A 44 11.02 -10.03 -9.66
C ILE A 44 9.69 -9.65 -10.32
N PRO A 45 8.64 -10.48 -10.21
CA PRO A 45 7.37 -10.23 -10.89
C PRO A 45 6.57 -9.09 -10.25
N HIS A 46 6.96 -8.65 -9.05
CA HIS A 46 6.25 -7.68 -8.22
C HIS A 46 7.20 -6.55 -7.79
N GLY A 47 6.96 -5.31 -8.23
CA GLY A 47 7.78 -4.17 -7.76
C GLY A 47 7.44 -2.83 -8.41
N ASP A 48 7.33 -2.79 -9.74
CA ASP A 48 7.08 -1.54 -10.46
C ASP A 48 5.59 -1.31 -10.74
N ILE A 49 4.82 -1.12 -9.67
CA ILE A 49 3.49 -0.53 -9.83
C ILE A 49 3.70 0.94 -10.16
N GLN A 50 3.44 1.29 -11.42
CA GLN A 50 3.60 2.64 -11.93
C GLN A 50 2.70 3.63 -11.18
N TRP A 51 3.17 4.87 -11.12
CA TRP A 51 2.40 5.99 -10.58
C TRP A 51 1.65 6.69 -11.70
N ASP A 52 0.35 6.81 -11.53
CA ASP A 52 -0.53 7.64 -12.35
C ASP A 52 -0.69 9.04 -11.75
N ALA A 53 -0.94 10.02 -12.60
CA ALA A 53 -1.22 11.39 -12.22
C ALA A 53 -2.58 11.84 -12.76
N PHE A 54 -3.42 12.38 -11.88
CA PHE A 54 -4.72 12.92 -12.21
C PHE A 54 -4.74 14.43 -11.93
N SER A 55 -5.19 15.22 -12.90
CA SER A 55 -5.49 16.64 -12.69
C SER A 55 -6.94 16.81 -12.25
N LEU A 56 -7.14 17.51 -11.15
CA LEU A 56 -8.43 17.82 -10.54
C LEU A 56 -8.62 19.34 -10.50
N ARG A 57 -9.83 19.80 -10.78
CA ARG A 57 -10.18 21.23 -10.81
C ARG A 57 -11.50 21.47 -10.09
N TYR A 58 -11.72 22.72 -9.67
CA TYR A 58 -13.02 23.15 -9.17
C TYR A 58 -14.09 23.01 -10.27
N GLY A 59 -15.20 22.35 -9.95
CA GLY A 59 -16.26 22.05 -10.93
C GLY A 59 -17.44 23.02 -10.91
N GLY A 60 -17.39 24.08 -10.09
CA GLY A 60 -18.46 25.09 -10.01
C GLY A 60 -18.22 26.29 -10.95
N PRO A 61 -19.10 27.31 -10.90
CA PRO A 61 -18.97 28.50 -11.73
C PRO A 61 -17.70 29.29 -11.41
N ILE A 62 -16.98 29.71 -12.45
CA ILE A 62 -15.75 30.52 -12.34
C ILE A 62 -16.00 31.88 -12.99
N THR A 63 -15.96 32.94 -12.19
CA THR A 63 -15.98 34.33 -12.65
C THR A 63 -14.56 34.83 -12.94
N PRO A 64 -14.38 35.93 -13.71
CA PRO A 64 -13.05 36.51 -13.94
C PRO A 64 -12.29 36.86 -12.65
N ASP A 65 -13.02 37.32 -11.63
CA ASP A 65 -12.47 37.69 -10.32
C ASP A 65 -12.41 36.51 -9.33
N ALA A 66 -12.60 35.27 -9.81
CA ALA A 66 -12.59 34.11 -8.95
C ALA A 66 -11.23 33.91 -8.26
N PRO A 67 -11.21 33.48 -7.00
CA PRO A 67 -9.98 33.26 -6.26
C PRO A 67 -9.12 32.16 -6.91
N ARG A 68 -7.81 32.21 -6.64
CA ARG A 68 -6.83 31.31 -7.27
C ARG A 68 -7.18 29.83 -7.02
N TRP A 69 -7.67 29.49 -5.84
CA TRP A 69 -8.03 28.12 -5.49
C TRP A 69 -9.14 27.52 -6.37
N LYS A 70 -10.00 28.34 -7.00
CA LYS A 70 -11.00 27.88 -7.99
C LYS A 70 -10.41 27.68 -9.38
N ARG A 71 -9.35 28.41 -9.72
CA ARG A 71 -8.76 28.41 -11.07
C ARG A 71 -7.60 27.43 -11.24
N GLN A 72 -6.91 27.11 -10.15
CA GLN A 72 -5.73 26.25 -10.20
C GLN A 72 -6.07 24.76 -10.35
N GLU A 73 -5.10 24.01 -10.85
CA GLU A 73 -5.15 22.56 -10.90
C GLU A 73 -4.57 21.94 -9.62
N TYR A 74 -5.14 20.80 -9.26
CA TYR A 74 -4.71 20.00 -8.13
C TYR A 74 -4.32 18.62 -8.65
N PHE A 75 -3.10 18.20 -8.37
CA PHE A 75 -2.62 16.90 -8.82
C PHE A 75 -2.78 15.85 -7.73
N LEU A 76 -3.39 14.73 -8.10
CA LEU A 76 -3.35 13.48 -7.37
C LEU A 76 -2.30 12.59 -8.05
N TYR A 77 -1.39 12.03 -7.29
CA TYR A 77 -0.52 10.95 -7.74
C TYR A 77 -0.92 9.67 -7.04
N CYS A 78 -1.16 8.58 -7.75
CA CYS A 78 -1.51 7.31 -7.12
C CYS A 78 -1.07 6.10 -7.92
N ARG A 79 -0.97 4.97 -7.23
CA ARG A 79 -0.75 3.65 -7.82
C ARG A 79 -2.08 2.95 -8.01
N ASP A 80 -2.14 1.99 -8.93
CA ASP A 80 -3.26 1.07 -9.04
C ASP A 80 -3.37 0.27 -7.72
N SER A 81 -4.41 0.57 -6.94
CA SER A 81 -4.63 -0.05 -5.63
C SER A 81 -4.95 -1.53 -5.72
N TRP A 82 -5.55 -2.01 -6.82
CA TRP A 82 -5.76 -3.43 -7.03
C TRP A 82 -4.41 -4.15 -7.22
N ARG A 83 -3.53 -3.61 -8.06
CA ARG A 83 -2.19 -4.18 -8.26
C ARG A 83 -1.36 -4.17 -6.98
N VAL A 84 -1.52 -3.16 -6.12
CA VAL A 84 -0.86 -3.13 -4.81
C VAL A 84 -1.32 -4.30 -3.94
N VAL A 85 -2.64 -4.54 -3.88
CA VAL A 85 -3.20 -5.64 -3.09
C VAL A 85 -2.82 -7.00 -3.67
N GLU A 86 -2.86 -7.15 -4.99
CA GLU A 86 -2.46 -8.37 -5.70
C GLU A 86 -0.99 -8.71 -5.45
N ASN A 87 -0.08 -7.74 -5.60
CA ASN A 87 1.35 -7.92 -5.31
C ASN A 87 1.59 -8.26 -3.83
N MET A 88 0.86 -7.61 -2.91
CA MET A 88 0.95 -7.92 -1.49
C MET A 88 0.49 -9.34 -1.19
N ALA A 89 -0.64 -9.78 -1.76
CA ALA A 89 -1.13 -11.15 -1.57
C ALA A 89 -0.21 -12.20 -2.20
N GLY A 90 0.42 -11.90 -3.33
CA GLY A 90 1.35 -12.81 -4.01
C GLY A 90 2.73 -12.92 -3.36
N SER A 91 3.05 -12.06 -2.39
CA SER A 91 4.39 -12.02 -1.79
C SER A 91 4.62 -13.17 -0.82
N ALA A 92 5.59 -14.03 -1.12
CA ALA A 92 6.04 -15.13 -0.25
C ALA A 92 6.59 -14.64 1.10
N ASP A 93 6.95 -13.35 1.23
CA ASP A 93 7.37 -12.76 2.49
C ASP A 93 6.31 -12.84 3.58
N PHE A 94 5.03 -12.95 3.19
CA PHE A 94 3.92 -13.08 4.12
C PHE A 94 3.49 -14.53 4.37
N GLN A 95 4.24 -15.52 3.88
CA GLN A 95 3.95 -16.93 4.14
C GLN A 95 3.94 -17.20 5.66
N GLY A 96 2.87 -17.81 6.15
CA GLY A 96 2.66 -18.03 7.59
C GLY A 96 2.23 -16.79 8.38
N SER A 97 2.20 -15.61 7.76
CA SER A 97 1.76 -14.33 8.35
C SER A 97 0.55 -13.72 7.63
N TRP A 98 -0.20 -14.55 6.90
CA TRP A 98 -1.38 -14.16 6.13
C TRP A 98 -2.60 -14.99 6.53
N HIS A 99 -3.60 -14.34 7.13
CA HIS A 99 -4.84 -14.98 7.54
C HIS A 99 -5.77 -15.16 6.34
N VAL A 100 -6.17 -16.40 6.06
CA VAL A 100 -7.16 -16.71 5.00
C VAL A 100 -8.61 -16.73 5.52
N ARG A 101 -8.81 -16.75 6.84
CA ARG A 101 -10.13 -16.79 7.48
C ARG A 101 -10.11 -16.15 8.87
N PRO A 102 -11.20 -15.48 9.29
CA PRO A 102 -11.30 -14.96 10.65
C PRO A 102 -11.16 -16.08 11.69
N TYR A 103 -10.67 -15.73 12.87
CA TYR A 103 -10.46 -16.69 13.96
C TYR A 103 -10.82 -16.10 15.32
N ARG A 104 -10.89 -16.99 16.32
CA ARG A 104 -11.12 -16.63 17.71
C ARG A 104 -9.88 -17.03 18.50
N GLN A 105 -9.25 -16.05 19.13
CA GLN A 105 -8.12 -16.29 20.02
C GLN A 105 -8.59 -16.18 21.46
N TYR A 106 -8.13 -17.09 22.30
CA TYR A 106 -8.39 -17.07 23.74
C TYR A 106 -7.05 -17.22 24.47
N ASP A 107 -6.91 -16.57 25.63
CA ASP A 107 -5.79 -16.79 26.52
C ASP A 107 -5.96 -18.07 27.36
N GLU A 108 -4.98 -18.37 28.22
CA GLU A 108 -5.00 -19.54 29.10
C GLU A 108 -6.20 -19.57 30.06
N ASN A 109 -6.79 -18.40 30.34
CA ASN A 109 -7.95 -18.25 31.21
C ASN A 109 -9.28 -18.34 30.42
N GLY A 110 -9.24 -18.58 29.12
CA GLY A 110 -10.42 -18.60 28.25
C GLY A 110 -10.98 -17.21 27.93
N THR A 111 -10.23 -16.15 28.21
CA THR A 111 -10.63 -14.77 27.89
C THR A 111 -10.35 -14.46 26.43
N ARG A 112 -11.28 -13.77 25.77
CA ARG A 112 -11.14 -13.39 24.36
C ARG A 112 -10.00 -12.40 24.15
N VAL A 113 -9.07 -12.74 23.26
CA VAL A 113 -7.94 -11.88 22.85
C VAL A 113 -8.18 -11.33 21.45
N PHE A 114 -7.84 -10.05 21.27
CA PHE A 114 -7.85 -9.37 19.98
C PHE A 114 -6.43 -8.93 19.63
N SER A 115 -5.76 -9.71 18.79
CA SER A 115 -4.37 -9.49 18.37
C SER A 115 -4.35 -8.93 16.96
N ASP A 116 -4.84 -9.64 15.97
CA ASP A 116 -4.90 -9.22 14.56
C ASP A 116 -6.31 -8.77 14.16
N LEU A 117 -6.43 -8.09 13.02
CA LEU A 117 -7.73 -7.68 12.49
C LEU A 117 -8.70 -8.87 12.34
N PHE A 118 -8.18 -10.03 11.92
CA PHE A 118 -8.94 -11.26 11.73
C PHE A 118 -9.38 -11.95 13.03
N SER A 119 -8.78 -11.58 14.17
CA SER A 119 -9.27 -11.99 15.50
C SER A 119 -10.50 -11.18 15.94
N GLY A 120 -10.76 -10.04 15.27
CA GLY A 120 -11.83 -9.11 15.59
C GLY A 120 -13.23 -9.61 15.23
N HIS A 121 -14.23 -9.17 16.00
CA HIS A 121 -15.64 -9.46 15.70
C HIS A 121 -16.08 -8.92 14.33
N TRP A 122 -15.50 -7.80 13.89
CA TRP A 122 -15.85 -7.20 12.61
C TRP A 122 -15.51 -8.10 11.42
N ALA A 123 -14.30 -8.66 11.37
CA ALA A 123 -13.87 -9.55 10.29
C ALA A 123 -14.75 -10.80 10.20
N TRP A 124 -15.15 -11.36 11.35
CA TRP A 124 -16.09 -12.47 11.41
C TRP A 124 -17.45 -12.11 10.80
N LYS A 125 -18.03 -10.98 11.21
CA LYS A 125 -19.32 -10.51 10.67
C LYS A 125 -19.25 -10.26 9.16
N GLN A 126 -18.14 -9.71 8.66
CA GLN A 126 -17.96 -9.50 7.23
C GLN A 126 -17.90 -10.82 6.47
N ALA A 127 -17.14 -11.80 6.97
CA ALA A 127 -17.09 -13.13 6.37
C ALA A 127 -18.47 -13.81 6.35
N ASP A 128 -19.25 -13.69 7.43
CA ASP A 128 -20.62 -14.21 7.49
C ASP A 128 -21.53 -13.54 6.45
N VAL A 129 -21.43 -12.22 6.26
CA VAL A 129 -22.21 -11.48 5.25
C VAL A 129 -21.81 -11.91 3.84
N ILE A 130 -20.51 -12.00 3.56
CA ILE A 130 -19.99 -12.43 2.26
C ILE A 130 -20.42 -13.87 1.96
N ALA A 131 -20.46 -14.76 2.95
CA ALA A 131 -20.86 -16.14 2.75
C ALA A 131 -22.37 -16.35 2.49
N GLN A 132 -23.21 -15.32 2.67
CA GLN A 132 -24.65 -15.38 2.39
C GLN A 132 -24.95 -15.42 0.89
N ASP A 133 -24.11 -14.81 0.07
CA ASP A 133 -24.24 -14.89 -1.39
C ASP A 133 -23.60 -16.20 -1.90
N PRO A 134 -24.35 -17.06 -2.61
CA PRO A 134 -23.82 -18.30 -3.18
C PRO A 134 -22.60 -18.08 -4.09
N ALA A 135 -22.47 -16.94 -4.77
CA ALA A 135 -21.38 -16.65 -5.68
C ALA A 135 -20.05 -16.36 -4.95
N THR A 136 -20.12 -15.90 -3.69
CA THR A 136 -18.97 -15.57 -2.84
C THR A 136 -18.80 -16.55 -1.69
N HIS A 137 -19.61 -17.61 -1.64
CA HIS A 137 -19.54 -18.61 -0.59
C HIS A 137 -18.18 -19.33 -0.62
N GLY A 138 -17.43 -19.25 0.49
CA GLY A 138 -16.08 -19.79 0.60
C GLY A 138 -14.97 -18.90 0.07
N ALA A 139 -15.28 -17.71 -0.46
CA ALA A 139 -14.28 -16.74 -0.87
C ALA A 139 -13.45 -16.25 0.34
N MET A 140 -12.16 -16.02 0.11
CA MET A 140 -11.30 -15.39 1.12
C MET A 140 -11.71 -13.92 1.26
N PHE A 141 -12.01 -13.50 2.49
CA PHE A 141 -12.18 -12.08 2.78
C PHE A 141 -10.81 -11.39 2.80
N THR A 142 -10.66 -10.28 2.08
CA THR A 142 -9.43 -9.47 2.05
C THR A 142 -9.75 -8.00 2.35
N PRO A 143 -9.79 -7.61 3.64
CA PRO A 143 -10.04 -6.21 4.01
C PRO A 143 -8.86 -5.32 3.63
N ILE A 144 -9.15 -4.12 3.12
CA ILE A 144 -8.12 -3.11 2.83
C ILE A 144 -8.10 -2.08 3.95
N CYS A 145 -6.98 -2.04 4.66
CA CYS A 145 -6.68 -1.06 5.70
C CYS A 145 -5.99 0.15 5.08
N ILE A 146 -6.48 1.35 5.39
CA ILE A 146 -5.96 2.61 4.83
C ILE A 146 -5.57 3.55 5.97
N ALA A 147 -4.46 4.26 5.79
CA ALA A 147 -4.08 5.37 6.64
C ALA A 147 -3.68 6.56 5.77
N ALA A 148 -4.22 7.74 6.05
CA ALA A 148 -3.82 8.97 5.39
C ALA A 148 -3.51 10.01 6.47
N ASP A 149 -2.33 10.63 6.38
CA ASP A 149 -1.94 11.70 7.28
C ASP A 149 -1.13 12.76 6.53
N LYS A 150 -1.33 14.03 6.88
CA LYS A 150 -0.62 15.15 6.27
C LYS A 150 0.66 15.40 7.04
N THR A 151 1.80 15.29 6.36
CA THR A 151 3.13 15.40 6.96
C THR A 151 3.94 16.54 6.33
N THR A 152 4.73 17.24 7.14
CA THR A 152 5.67 18.26 6.67
C THR A 152 7.00 17.61 6.33
N ALA A 153 7.44 17.70 5.08
CA ALA A 153 8.62 17.01 4.57
C ALA A 153 9.91 17.83 4.70
N SER A 154 9.83 19.16 4.64
CA SER A 154 10.99 20.03 4.85
C SER A 154 10.58 21.30 5.59
N VAL A 155 11.29 21.61 6.69
CA VAL A 155 11.06 22.83 7.49
C VAL A 155 11.99 23.97 7.07
N ALA A 156 13.23 23.67 6.66
CA ALA A 156 14.26 24.70 6.41
C ALA A 156 14.33 25.20 4.95
N THR A 157 13.82 24.45 3.96
CA THR A 157 14.14 24.67 2.54
C THR A 157 12.91 24.85 1.63
N GLY A 158 11.72 25.09 2.18
CA GLY A 158 10.57 25.46 1.34
C GLY A 158 9.16 25.03 1.78
N ASN A 159 8.92 24.66 3.05
CA ASN A 159 7.58 24.26 3.54
C ASN A 159 6.85 23.25 2.63
N GLN A 160 7.56 22.24 2.13
CA GLN A 160 6.96 21.14 1.40
C GLN A 160 6.16 20.26 2.35
N GLU A 161 4.89 20.04 2.03
CA GLU A 161 3.98 19.17 2.74
C GLU A 161 3.54 18.06 1.79
N PHE A 162 3.46 16.82 2.29
CA PHE A 162 2.85 15.70 1.59
C PHE A 162 1.63 15.22 2.37
N HIS A 163 0.68 14.63 1.66
CA HIS A 163 -0.45 13.96 2.29
C HIS A 163 -0.55 12.54 1.71
N PRO A 164 0.35 11.64 2.12
CA PRO A 164 0.36 10.28 1.65
C PRO A 164 -0.89 9.51 2.10
N VAL A 165 -1.32 8.58 1.24
CA VAL A 165 -2.26 7.52 1.54
C VAL A 165 -1.48 6.23 1.52
N TYR A 166 -1.53 5.50 2.62
CA TYR A 166 -0.97 4.17 2.77
C TYR A 166 -2.08 3.13 2.75
N ALA A 167 -1.78 1.96 2.18
CA ALA A 167 -2.66 0.81 2.25
C ALA A 167 -1.93 -0.47 2.68
N MET A 168 -2.71 -1.37 3.25
CA MET A 168 -2.32 -2.70 3.68
C MET A 168 -3.52 -3.65 3.50
N SER A 169 -3.25 -4.91 3.19
CA SER A 169 -4.23 -5.97 3.38
C SER A 169 -4.31 -6.37 4.86
N GLY A 170 -5.51 -6.33 5.44
CA GLY A 170 -5.75 -6.69 6.83
C GLY A 170 -5.58 -8.19 7.13
N ASN A 171 -5.28 -9.00 6.12
CA ASN A 171 -4.90 -10.41 6.27
C ASN A 171 -3.53 -10.56 6.92
N VAL A 172 -2.65 -9.55 6.81
CA VAL A 172 -1.30 -9.59 7.39
C VAL A 172 -1.38 -9.57 8.92
N THR A 173 -0.56 -10.40 9.58
CA THR A 173 -0.44 -10.40 11.05
C THR A 173 0.11 -9.07 11.56
N ASN A 174 -0.23 -8.70 12.80
CA ASN A 174 0.29 -7.47 13.39
C ASN A 174 1.80 -7.47 13.61
N GLU A 175 2.40 -8.66 13.81
CA GLU A 175 3.84 -8.81 13.87
C GLU A 175 4.48 -8.46 12.52
N MET A 176 3.99 -9.08 11.44
CA MET A 176 4.50 -8.83 10.09
C MET A 176 4.28 -7.38 9.65
N ARG A 177 3.16 -6.77 10.05
CA ARG A 177 2.92 -5.33 9.85
C ARG A 177 4.01 -4.43 10.43
N ARG A 178 4.61 -4.83 11.56
CA ARG A 178 5.68 -4.06 12.23
C ARG A 178 7.08 -4.43 11.74
N SER A 179 7.18 -5.41 10.85
CA SER A 179 8.44 -5.79 10.22
C SER A 179 8.76 -4.87 9.02
N HIS A 180 10.00 -4.91 8.56
CA HIS A 180 10.47 -4.12 7.40
C HIS A 180 10.09 -4.73 6.03
N ARG A 181 9.05 -5.58 5.93
CA ARG A 181 8.69 -6.32 4.70
C ARG A 181 7.50 -5.74 3.93
N GLU A 182 7.46 -4.42 3.75
CA GLU A 182 6.48 -3.73 2.89
C GLU A 182 4.98 -4.03 3.15
N ALA A 183 4.61 -4.46 4.36
CA ALA A 183 3.21 -4.73 4.69
C ALA A 183 2.32 -3.47 4.57
N VAL A 184 2.91 -2.27 4.72
CA VAL A 184 2.27 -0.96 4.51
C VAL A 184 2.92 -0.27 3.32
N VAL A 185 2.14 0.04 2.29
CA VAL A 185 2.64 0.63 1.03
C VAL A 185 1.97 1.99 0.77
N PRO A 186 2.71 3.05 0.41
CA PRO A 186 2.11 4.31 -0.01
C PRO A 186 1.45 4.17 -1.38
N ILE A 187 0.13 4.31 -1.47
CA ILE A 187 -0.64 4.14 -2.71
C ILE A 187 -1.05 5.47 -3.35
N GLY A 188 -0.88 6.59 -2.66
CA GLY A 188 -1.29 7.88 -3.18
C GLY A 188 -0.67 9.06 -2.45
N PHE A 189 -0.66 10.21 -3.11
CA PHE A 189 -0.37 11.52 -2.54
C PHE A 189 -1.53 12.46 -2.86
N LEU A 190 -2.27 12.82 -1.82
CA LEU A 190 -3.47 13.64 -1.95
C LEU A 190 -3.10 15.10 -2.24
N PRO A 191 -3.90 15.80 -3.05
CA PRO A 191 -3.73 17.23 -3.23
C PRO A 191 -3.98 17.98 -1.92
N ILE A 192 -3.14 18.98 -1.63
CA ILE A 192 -3.26 19.84 -0.45
C ILE A 192 -3.74 21.22 -0.91
N PRO A 193 -5.05 21.49 -0.90
CA PRO A 193 -5.57 22.77 -1.30
C PRO A 193 -5.19 23.86 -0.30
N LYS A 194 -4.44 24.85 -0.80
CA LYS A 194 -4.12 26.10 -0.11
C LYS A 194 -4.88 27.25 -0.76
N ALA A 195 -5.33 28.18 0.06
CA ALA A 195 -5.95 29.43 -0.35
C ALA A 195 -5.34 30.59 0.43
N GLU A 196 -5.56 31.81 -0.05
CA GLU A 196 -5.22 33.03 0.66
C GLU A 196 -5.95 33.10 2.02
N GLU A 197 -5.37 33.81 3.00
CA GLU A 197 -5.89 33.88 4.38
C GLU A 197 -7.34 34.38 4.45
N GLU A 198 -7.73 35.27 3.53
CA GLU A 198 -9.10 35.78 3.39
C GLU A 198 -10.15 34.67 3.16
N TYR A 199 -9.75 33.53 2.59
CA TYR A 199 -10.63 32.36 2.36
C TYR A 199 -10.47 31.26 3.41
N ALA A 200 -9.70 31.46 4.48
CA ALA A 200 -9.44 30.42 5.47
C ALA A 200 -10.73 29.87 6.10
N ASN A 201 -11.73 30.74 6.29
CA ASN A 201 -13.04 30.42 6.86
C ASN A 201 -14.18 30.36 5.83
N ASP A 202 -13.86 30.47 4.54
CA ASP A 202 -14.86 30.45 3.47
C ASP A 202 -15.55 29.07 3.36
N GLU A 203 -16.89 29.07 3.34
CA GLU A 203 -17.68 27.84 3.33
C GLU A 203 -17.51 27.06 2.02
N GLU A 204 -17.45 27.77 0.89
CA GLU A 204 -17.30 27.18 -0.43
C GLU A 204 -15.94 26.49 -0.56
N PHE A 205 -14.87 27.14 -0.09
CA PHE A 205 -13.55 26.55 -0.03
C PHE A 205 -13.51 25.32 0.88
N ARG A 206 -14.13 25.38 2.07
CA ARG A 206 -14.23 24.20 2.97
C ARG A 206 -14.96 23.04 2.31
N ARG A 207 -16.03 23.31 1.55
CA ARG A 207 -16.76 22.28 0.78
C ARG A 207 -15.87 21.72 -0.33
N PHE A 208 -15.19 22.58 -1.07
CA PHE A 208 -14.27 22.17 -2.13
C PHE A 208 -13.15 21.26 -1.58
N LYS A 209 -12.52 21.61 -0.45
CA LYS A 209 -11.50 20.75 0.19
C LYS A 209 -12.02 19.33 0.45
N LYS A 210 -13.25 19.21 0.97
CA LYS A 210 -13.88 17.90 1.21
C LYS A 210 -14.16 17.16 -0.09
N GLN A 211 -14.71 17.83 -1.09
CA GLN A 211 -15.00 17.24 -2.40
C GLN A 211 -13.73 16.75 -3.09
N LEU A 212 -12.66 17.56 -3.06
CA LEU A 212 -11.37 17.21 -3.62
C LEU A 212 -10.79 15.97 -2.92
N TYR A 213 -10.81 15.94 -1.59
CA TYR A 213 -10.36 14.80 -0.80
C TYR A 213 -11.13 13.51 -1.13
N HIS A 214 -12.46 13.56 -1.13
CA HIS A 214 -13.29 12.38 -1.45
C HIS A 214 -13.19 11.94 -2.90
N THR A 215 -13.04 12.88 -3.84
CA THR A 215 -12.81 12.55 -5.27
C THR A 215 -11.47 11.86 -5.45
N ALA A 216 -10.43 12.35 -4.78
CA ALA A 216 -9.11 11.73 -4.84
C ALA A 216 -9.12 10.31 -4.25
N LEU A 217 -9.74 10.09 -3.08
CA LEU A 217 -9.88 8.75 -2.52
C LEU A 217 -10.70 7.83 -3.43
N ARG A 218 -11.78 8.33 -4.05
CA ARG A 218 -12.56 7.55 -5.01
C ARG A 218 -11.69 7.08 -6.17
N LEU A 219 -10.86 7.95 -6.74
CA LEU A 219 -9.95 7.59 -7.84
C LEU A 219 -8.92 6.55 -7.40
N ILE A 220 -8.32 6.73 -6.22
CA ILE A 220 -7.35 5.78 -5.65
C ILE A 220 -7.97 4.39 -5.49
N PHE A 221 -9.22 4.29 -5.03
CA PHE A 221 -9.88 3.01 -4.72
C PHE A 221 -10.78 2.47 -5.82
N GLU A 222 -10.96 3.18 -6.93
CA GLU A 222 -11.76 2.72 -8.06
C GLU A 222 -11.32 1.33 -8.56
N PRO A 223 -10.00 1.02 -8.67
CA PRO A 223 -9.55 -0.31 -9.09
C PRO A 223 -10.00 -1.46 -8.19
N LEU A 224 -10.28 -1.22 -6.91
CA LEU A 224 -10.75 -2.24 -5.97
C LEU A 224 -12.24 -2.56 -6.11
N ARG A 225 -13.02 -1.67 -6.72
CA ARG A 225 -14.49 -1.78 -6.76
C ARG A 225 -14.99 -3.12 -7.34
N PRO A 226 -14.44 -3.67 -8.43
CA PRO A 226 -14.89 -4.97 -8.95
C PRO A 226 -14.79 -6.08 -7.90
N GLY A 227 -13.68 -6.13 -7.16
CA GLY A 227 -13.42 -7.12 -6.10
C GLY A 227 -14.32 -7.00 -4.87
N MET A 228 -15.07 -5.90 -4.72
CA MET A 228 -16.06 -5.74 -3.64
C MET A 228 -17.37 -6.47 -3.91
N THR A 229 -17.58 -6.96 -5.13
CA THR A 229 -18.83 -7.62 -5.57
C THR A 229 -18.60 -8.99 -6.15
N VAL A 230 -17.52 -9.16 -6.93
CA VAL A 230 -17.16 -10.43 -7.59
C VAL A 230 -15.81 -10.89 -7.05
N PRO A 231 -15.71 -12.12 -6.53
CA PRO A 231 -14.43 -12.69 -6.11
C PRO A 231 -13.39 -12.60 -7.20
N GLN A 232 -12.18 -12.20 -6.83
CA GLN A 232 -11.02 -12.16 -7.72
C GLN A 232 -10.07 -13.25 -7.29
N VAL A 233 -9.68 -14.10 -8.24
CA VAL A 233 -8.72 -15.18 -7.96
C VAL A 233 -7.32 -14.58 -7.91
N ILE A 234 -6.66 -14.69 -6.76
CA ILE A 234 -5.30 -14.17 -6.53
C ILE A 234 -4.40 -15.27 -5.96
N GLN A 235 -3.11 -15.21 -6.30
CA GLN A 235 -2.12 -16.04 -5.64
C GLN A 235 -1.89 -15.53 -4.23
N CYS A 236 -1.93 -16.42 -3.25
CA CYS A 236 -1.63 -16.12 -1.85
C CYS A 236 -0.16 -16.39 -1.52
N PRO A 237 0.34 -15.97 -0.34
CA PRO A 237 1.75 -16.11 0.03
C PRO A 237 2.23 -17.57 0.13
N ASP A 238 1.30 -18.52 0.28
CA ASP A 238 1.58 -19.96 0.29
C ASP A 238 1.62 -20.59 -1.11
N GLY A 239 1.53 -19.78 -2.17
CA GLY A 239 1.57 -20.20 -3.57
C GLY A 239 0.24 -20.72 -4.12
N HIS A 240 -0.80 -20.86 -3.29
CA HIS A 240 -2.12 -21.31 -3.74
C HIS A 240 -2.97 -20.15 -4.26
N TYR A 241 -3.74 -20.42 -5.32
CA TYR A 241 -4.73 -19.49 -5.84
C TYR A 241 -6.04 -19.61 -5.08
N ARG A 242 -6.61 -18.48 -4.68
CA ARG A 242 -7.88 -18.37 -3.95
C ARG A 242 -8.72 -17.24 -4.51
#